data_AF-A0A6P2F4X1-F1
#
_entry.id   AF-A0A6P2F4X1-F1
#
_cell.length_a   1.000
_cell.length_b   1.000
_cell.length_c   1.000
_cell.angle_alpha   90.00
_cell.angle_beta   90.00
_cell.angle_gamma   90.00
#
_symmetry.space_group_name_H-M   'P 1'
#
loop_
_entity.id
_entity.type
_entity.pdbx_description
1 polymer ?
#
loop_
_entity_poly.entity_id
_entity_poly.type
_entity_poly.pdbx_seq_one_letter_code
_entity_poly.pdbx_strand_id
1 'polypeptide(L)'
;MNTDDEFDNRDYDEPSKYRDLDKVEPSELFTSLSNLVFLQSDPFLRMQAFNLGMTDQFIMQMEYKVLRELWAEERTPELAHFLNAQSQMWILSAYELLRTWRESIKDILNLHKNGGLPNKIASLKAQELSESNIGVVSRVEQLEEVLAKPQLVDVMKSHLDHTYMSFTMLEFLRVNLAKNTTRKKPNLIPMLPHGRINKECGSLDFQLAVGINILGEMNRRDVADSMRGLDLSAPPPSEDDHKSFESWIRGPGQLPPF
;
A
#
# COMPACT_ATOMS: atom_id res chain seq x y z
N MET A 1 17.24 35.15 34.57
CA MET A 1 15.93 34.52 34.31
C MET A 1 15.66 34.72 32.83
N ASN A 2 16.07 33.75 32.02
CA ASN A 2 15.78 33.69 30.58
C ASN A 2 15.57 32.20 30.32
N THR A 3 14.31 31.84 30.13
CA THR A 3 13.82 30.50 29.88
C THR A 3 13.73 30.28 28.38
N ASP A 4 14.48 29.25 27.96
CA ASP A 4 14.04 28.22 27.02
C ASP A 4 14.18 28.50 25.52
N ASP A 5 15.44 28.48 25.08
CA ASP A 5 15.84 27.81 23.83
C ASP A 5 15.60 26.29 23.98
N GLU A 6 14.34 25.83 23.86
CA GLU A 6 14.04 24.42 23.59
C GLU A 6 14.13 24.16 22.08
N PHE A 7 15.34 24.27 21.53
CA PHE A 7 15.65 23.61 20.26
C PHE A 7 15.80 22.12 20.53
N ASP A 8 14.67 21.42 20.36
CA ASP A 8 14.49 20.01 20.02
C ASP A 8 15.81 19.25 19.76
N ASN A 9 16.44 18.84 20.87
CA ASN A 9 17.62 18.00 20.89
C ASN A 9 17.15 16.56 20.65
N ARG A 10 16.67 16.28 19.43
CA ARG A 10 16.40 14.91 18.99
C ARG A 10 17.74 14.20 18.88
N ASP A 11 17.95 13.25 19.77
CA ASP A 11 19.14 12.38 19.81
C ASP A 11 19.43 11.82 18.41
N TYR A 12 20.63 12.13 17.88
CA TYR A 12 21.13 11.62 16.60
C TYR A 12 21.47 10.11 16.63
N ASP A 13 21.19 9.42 17.73
CA ASP A 13 21.57 8.03 17.97
C ASP A 13 20.42 7.01 17.70
N GLU A 14 19.21 7.47 17.38
CA GLU A 14 18.16 6.53 16.94
C GLU A 14 18.41 6.10 15.48
N PRO A 15 18.51 4.79 15.21
CA PRO A 15 18.68 4.30 13.85
C PRO A 15 17.46 4.69 13.01
N SER A 16 17.72 5.22 11.81
CA SER A 16 16.67 5.52 10.81
C SER A 16 15.69 4.35 10.69
N LYS A 17 14.40 4.66 10.72
CA LYS A 17 13.32 3.69 10.45
C LYS A 17 13.46 3.06 9.07
N TYR A 18 14.03 3.82 8.12
CA TYR A 18 14.16 3.40 6.73
C TYR A 18 15.48 2.69 6.49
N ARG A 19 15.39 1.52 5.84
CA ARG A 19 16.57 0.80 5.33
C ARG A 19 17.26 1.61 4.24
N ASP A 20 18.58 1.59 4.29
CA ASP A 20 19.44 2.12 3.24
C ASP A 20 19.15 1.47 1.88
N LEU A 21 19.40 2.20 0.80
CA LEU A 21 19.12 1.75 -0.57
C LEU A 21 19.77 0.41 -0.92
N ASP A 22 21.01 0.19 -0.45
CA ASP A 22 21.79 -1.04 -0.68
C ASP A 22 21.29 -2.24 0.14
N LYS A 23 20.45 -2.02 1.15
CA LYS A 23 19.83 -3.05 1.99
C LYS A 23 18.42 -3.45 1.51
N VAL A 24 17.94 -2.86 0.42
CA VAL A 24 16.62 -3.16 -0.17
C VAL A 24 16.84 -3.87 -1.49
N GLU A 25 16.57 -5.17 -1.51
CA GLU A 25 16.78 -5.97 -2.72
C GLU A 25 15.81 -5.53 -3.84
N PRO A 26 16.28 -5.40 -5.11
CA PRO A 26 15.43 -4.92 -6.20
C PRO A 26 14.15 -5.72 -6.42
N SER A 27 14.20 -7.04 -6.19
CA SER A 27 13.05 -7.93 -6.33
C SER A 27 12.18 -8.04 -5.08
N GLU A 28 12.59 -7.45 -3.95
CA GLU A 28 11.98 -7.72 -2.64
C GLU A 28 10.48 -7.41 -2.62
N LEU A 29 10.08 -6.25 -3.16
CA LEU A 29 8.68 -5.85 -3.22
C LEU A 29 7.86 -6.81 -4.08
N PHE A 30 8.39 -7.19 -5.25
CA PHE A 30 7.72 -8.14 -6.14
C PHE A 30 7.60 -9.51 -5.47
N THR A 31 8.67 -10.03 -4.88
CA THR A 31 8.69 -11.33 -4.18
C THR A 31 7.69 -11.35 -3.04
N SER A 32 7.62 -10.29 -2.22
CA SER A 32 6.66 -10.21 -1.12
C SER A 32 5.22 -10.24 -1.60
N LEU A 33 4.86 -9.38 -2.58
CA LEU A 33 3.52 -9.36 -3.16
C LEU A 33 3.15 -10.69 -3.83
N SER A 34 4.14 -11.38 -4.40
CA SER A 34 3.96 -12.68 -5.06
C SER A 34 3.49 -13.79 -4.12
N ASN A 35 3.71 -13.63 -2.81
CA ASN A 35 3.25 -14.59 -1.81
C ASN A 35 1.75 -14.45 -1.50
N LEU A 36 1.10 -13.37 -1.95
CA LEU A 36 -0.35 -13.23 -1.81
C LEU A 36 -1.07 -14.30 -2.64
N VAL A 37 -2.02 -14.98 -2.01
CA VAL A 37 -2.80 -16.05 -2.64
C VAL A 37 -3.39 -15.58 -3.97
N PHE A 38 -3.19 -16.42 -4.99
CA PHE A 38 -3.57 -16.21 -6.39
C PHE A 38 -2.95 -15.02 -7.13
N LEU A 39 -2.16 -14.15 -6.50
CA LEU A 39 -1.56 -12.99 -7.18
C LEU A 39 -0.65 -13.43 -8.35
N GLN A 40 0.16 -14.47 -8.16
CA GLN A 40 1.04 -15.01 -9.20
C GLN A 40 0.31 -15.79 -10.30
N SER A 41 -0.84 -16.38 -9.96
CA SER A 41 -1.65 -17.12 -10.92
C SER A 41 -2.40 -16.20 -11.89
N ASP A 42 -2.65 -14.94 -11.49
CA ASP A 42 -3.25 -13.93 -12.35
C ASP A 42 -2.16 -13.21 -13.17
N PRO A 43 -2.14 -13.36 -14.50
CA PRO A 43 -1.08 -12.79 -15.34
C PRO A 43 -1.05 -11.26 -15.30
N PHE A 44 -2.18 -10.59 -15.10
CA PHE A 44 -2.27 -9.14 -15.06
C PHE A 44 -1.79 -8.59 -13.71
N LEU A 45 -2.18 -9.23 -12.60
CA LEU A 45 -1.71 -8.83 -11.27
C LEU A 45 -0.20 -9.10 -11.11
N ARG A 46 0.29 -10.24 -11.61
CA ARG A 46 1.73 -10.55 -11.63
C ARG A 46 2.53 -9.49 -12.38
N MET A 47 2.09 -9.12 -13.58
CA MET A 47 2.76 -8.09 -14.39
C MET A 47 2.72 -6.71 -13.69
N GLN A 48 1.59 -6.35 -13.10
CA GLN A 48 1.48 -5.08 -12.36
C GLN A 48 2.38 -5.06 -11.12
N ALA A 49 2.47 -6.15 -10.35
CA ALA A 49 3.37 -6.26 -9.22
C ALA A 49 4.85 -6.14 -9.64
N PHE A 50 5.22 -6.75 -10.76
CA PHE A 50 6.57 -6.62 -11.32
C PHE A 50 6.89 -5.17 -11.70
N ASN A 51 6.01 -4.52 -12.45
CA ASN A 51 6.17 -3.12 -12.84
C ASN A 51 6.23 -2.17 -11.63
N LEU A 52 5.43 -2.45 -10.60
CA LEU A 52 5.44 -1.70 -9.35
C LEU A 52 6.79 -1.83 -8.62
N GLY A 53 7.35 -3.03 -8.54
CA GLY A 53 8.69 -3.30 -7.99
C GLY A 53 9.81 -2.58 -8.74
N MET A 54 9.79 -2.65 -10.07
CA MET A 54 10.77 -1.95 -10.92
C MET A 54 10.72 -0.43 -10.71
N THR A 55 9.51 0.13 -10.68
CA THR A 55 9.31 1.58 -10.53
C THR A 55 9.64 2.05 -9.12
N ASP A 56 9.39 1.23 -8.11
CA ASP A 56 9.76 1.49 -6.71
C ASP A 56 11.27 1.72 -6.55
N GLN A 57 12.09 0.86 -7.14
CA GLN A 57 13.55 0.97 -7.12
C GLN A 57 14.05 2.23 -7.84
N PHE A 58 13.46 2.52 -9.01
CA PHE A 58 13.76 3.75 -9.75
C PHE A 58 13.45 5.00 -8.92
N ILE A 59 12.28 5.06 -8.27
CA ILE A 59 11.91 6.20 -7.44
C ILE A 59 12.82 6.32 -6.22
N MET A 60 13.18 5.21 -5.59
CA MET A 60 14.08 5.22 -4.43
C MET A 60 15.43 5.85 -4.79
N GLN A 61 16.01 5.58 -5.96
CA GLN A 61 17.24 6.25 -6.40
C GLN A 61 17.07 7.78 -6.53
N MET A 62 15.90 8.25 -6.99
CA MET A 62 15.59 9.67 -7.05
C MET A 62 15.42 10.29 -5.66
N GLU A 63 14.78 9.60 -4.72
CA GLU A 63 14.60 10.04 -3.33
C GLU A 63 15.96 10.35 -2.69
N TYR A 64 16.91 9.42 -2.80
CA TYR A 64 18.27 9.63 -2.28
C TYR A 64 19.03 10.74 -3.02
N LYS A 65 18.77 10.94 -4.33
CA LYS A 65 19.37 12.06 -5.07
C LYS A 65 18.83 13.40 -4.58
N VAL A 66 17.52 13.51 -4.39
CA VAL A 66 16.86 14.70 -3.82
C VAL A 66 17.39 14.97 -2.42
N LEU A 67 17.52 13.95 -1.58
CA LEU A 67 18.03 14.13 -0.21
C LEU A 67 19.47 14.68 -0.19
N ARG A 68 20.36 14.14 -1.04
CA ARG A 68 21.74 14.64 -1.15
C ARG A 68 21.80 16.09 -1.63
N GLU A 69 21.00 16.45 -2.62
CA GLU A 69 20.94 17.82 -3.16
C GLU A 69 20.37 18.80 -2.13
N LEU A 70 19.33 18.38 -1.38
CA LEU A 70 18.76 19.16 -0.30
C LEU A 70 19.81 19.49 0.79
N TRP A 71 20.64 18.53 1.18
CA TRP A 71 21.72 18.75 2.15
C TRP A 71 22.86 19.60 1.59
N ALA A 72 23.17 19.49 0.30
CA ALA A 72 24.26 20.24 -0.30
C ALA A 72 23.92 21.72 -0.53
N GLU A 73 22.67 22.01 -0.91
CA GLU A 73 22.27 23.35 -1.36
C GLU A 73 21.36 24.09 -0.37
N GLU A 74 20.89 23.40 0.69
CA GLU A 74 19.97 23.92 1.72
C GLU A 74 18.68 24.56 1.15
N ARG A 75 18.30 24.16 -0.06
CA ARG A 75 17.10 24.60 -0.78
C ARG A 75 16.41 23.39 -1.41
N THR A 76 15.11 23.53 -1.69
CA THR A 76 14.34 22.48 -2.35
C THR A 76 14.94 22.14 -3.72
N PRO A 77 15.39 20.90 -3.94
CA PRO A 77 15.91 20.43 -5.24
C PRO A 77 14.85 20.53 -6.33
N GLU A 78 15.24 20.90 -7.56
CA GLU A 78 14.28 20.96 -8.67
C GLU A 78 13.68 19.59 -8.98
N LEU A 79 14.47 18.52 -8.78
CA LEU A 79 14.04 17.14 -8.95
C LEU A 79 12.89 16.75 -8.01
N ALA A 80 12.65 17.48 -6.91
CA ALA A 80 11.58 17.21 -5.97
C ALA A 80 10.18 17.30 -6.63
N HIS A 81 10.00 18.16 -7.62
CA HIS A 81 8.72 18.26 -8.35
C HIS A 81 8.44 17.01 -9.19
N PHE A 82 9.45 16.49 -9.87
CA PHE A 82 9.34 15.24 -10.61
C PHE A 82 9.15 14.05 -9.67
N LEU A 83 9.90 14.02 -8.56
CA LEU A 83 9.74 13.02 -7.50
C LEU A 83 8.31 13.01 -6.95
N ASN A 84 7.69 14.17 -6.76
CA ASN A 84 6.30 14.29 -6.33
C ASN A 84 5.33 13.64 -7.32
N ALA A 85 5.47 13.94 -8.61
CA ALA A 85 4.63 13.31 -9.64
C ALA A 85 4.80 11.78 -9.67
N GLN A 86 6.05 11.30 -9.64
CA GLN A 86 6.33 9.85 -9.67
C GLN A 86 5.82 9.14 -8.41
N SER A 87 5.99 9.75 -7.23
CA SER A 87 5.49 9.21 -5.96
C SER A 87 3.97 9.05 -5.97
N GLN A 88 3.23 10.06 -6.44
CA GLN A 88 1.77 9.99 -6.54
C GLN A 88 1.31 8.91 -7.53
N MET A 89 1.93 8.82 -8.70
CA MET A 89 1.62 7.77 -9.69
C MET A 89 1.89 6.37 -9.15
N TRP A 90 2.99 6.21 -8.41
CA TRP A 90 3.34 4.94 -7.79
C TRP A 90 2.33 4.56 -6.69
N ILE A 91 1.96 5.50 -5.81
CA ILE A 91 0.97 5.27 -4.75
C ILE A 91 -0.38 4.85 -5.35
N LEU A 92 -0.83 5.52 -6.41
CA LEU A 92 -2.04 5.16 -7.13
C LEU A 92 -1.96 3.75 -7.73
N SER A 93 -0.84 3.41 -8.34
CA SER A 93 -0.61 2.08 -8.93
C SER A 93 -0.60 0.97 -7.87
N ALA A 94 0.05 1.23 -6.73
CA ALA A 94 0.08 0.31 -5.59
C ALA A 94 -1.32 0.07 -5.02
N TYR A 95 -2.12 1.14 -4.90
CA TYR A 95 -3.51 1.07 -4.45
C TYR A 95 -4.35 0.22 -5.42
N GLU A 96 -4.28 0.48 -6.72
CA GLU A 96 -5.09 -0.24 -7.72
C GLU A 96 -4.74 -1.73 -7.79
N LEU A 97 -3.45 -2.08 -7.69
CA LEU A 97 -3.00 -3.48 -7.61
C LEU A 97 -3.63 -4.20 -6.41
N LEU A 98 -3.45 -3.66 -5.20
CA LEU A 98 -3.98 -4.29 -3.98
C LEU A 98 -5.50 -4.28 -3.94
N ARG A 99 -6.15 -3.20 -4.42
CA ARG A 99 -7.61 -3.11 -4.50
C ARG A 99 -8.16 -4.22 -5.39
N THR A 100 -7.61 -4.37 -6.59
CA THR A 100 -8.05 -5.38 -7.57
C THR A 100 -7.84 -6.79 -7.02
N TRP A 101 -6.68 -7.07 -6.41
CA TRP A 101 -6.44 -8.35 -5.76
C TRP A 101 -7.44 -8.61 -4.63
N ARG A 102 -7.65 -7.66 -3.70
CA ARG A 102 -8.60 -7.80 -2.58
C ARG A 102 -10.03 -8.03 -3.06
N GLU A 103 -10.47 -7.32 -4.10
CA GLU A 103 -11.79 -7.51 -4.70
C GLU A 103 -11.94 -8.91 -5.33
N SER A 104 -10.91 -9.37 -6.04
CA SER A 104 -10.88 -10.72 -6.63
C SER A 104 -11.04 -11.80 -5.55
N ILE A 105 -10.30 -11.69 -4.44
CA ILE A 105 -10.39 -12.63 -3.31
C ILE A 105 -11.77 -12.57 -2.64
N LYS A 106 -12.31 -11.36 -2.40
CA LYS A 106 -13.66 -11.19 -1.82
C LYS A 106 -14.76 -11.78 -2.71
N ASP A 107 -14.65 -11.66 -4.03
CA ASP A 107 -15.57 -12.28 -4.99
C ASP A 107 -15.55 -13.81 -4.88
N ILE A 108 -14.36 -14.42 -4.84
CA ILE A 108 -14.23 -15.87 -4.65
C ILE A 108 -14.88 -16.31 -3.33
N LEU A 109 -14.58 -15.62 -2.22
CA LEU A 109 -15.14 -15.94 -0.91
C LEU A 109 -16.68 -15.86 -0.90
N ASN A 110 -17.24 -14.84 -1.56
CA ASN A 110 -18.69 -14.69 -1.69
C ASN A 110 -19.31 -15.81 -2.55
N LEU A 111 -18.67 -16.17 -3.67
CA LEU A 111 -19.11 -17.29 -4.51
C LEU A 111 -19.05 -18.61 -3.76
N HIS A 112 -17.99 -18.86 -3.00
CA HIS A 112 -17.87 -20.05 -2.15
C HIS A 112 -18.99 -20.11 -1.11
N LYS A 113 -19.21 -19.01 -0.37
CA LYS A 113 -20.24 -18.92 0.68
C LYS A 113 -21.65 -19.23 0.16
N ASN A 114 -21.96 -18.81 -1.06
CA ASN A 114 -23.29 -18.97 -1.65
C ASN A 114 -23.41 -20.22 -2.56
N GLY A 115 -22.38 -21.08 -2.61
CA GLY A 115 -22.36 -22.25 -3.50
C GLY A 115 -22.33 -21.90 -5.00
N GLY A 116 -21.95 -20.67 -5.35
CA GLY A 116 -21.97 -20.13 -6.72
C GLY A 116 -20.75 -20.50 -7.57
N LEU A 117 -19.71 -21.13 -7.00
CA LEU A 117 -18.48 -21.47 -7.72
C LEU A 117 -18.73 -22.33 -8.98
N PRO A 118 -19.48 -23.45 -8.94
CA PRO A 118 -19.68 -24.28 -10.14
C PRO A 118 -20.40 -23.53 -11.27
N ASN A 119 -21.40 -22.71 -10.93
CA ASN A 119 -22.14 -21.91 -11.90
C ASN A 119 -21.25 -20.84 -12.55
N LYS A 120 -20.38 -20.20 -11.76
CA LYS A 120 -19.43 -19.20 -12.27
C LYS A 120 -18.40 -19.85 -13.20
N ILE A 121 -17.86 -21.01 -12.84
CA ILE A 121 -16.92 -21.78 -13.68
C ILE A 121 -17.59 -22.17 -15.00
N ALA A 122 -18.79 -22.76 -14.96
CA ALA A 122 -19.52 -23.14 -16.17
C ALA A 122 -19.79 -21.93 -17.07
N SER A 123 -20.17 -20.79 -16.48
CA SER A 123 -20.39 -19.55 -17.22
C SER A 123 -19.10 -19.01 -17.86
N LEU A 124 -17.97 -19.07 -17.17
CA LEU A 124 -16.68 -18.61 -17.71
C LEU A 124 -16.17 -19.53 -18.83
N LYS A 125 -16.28 -20.85 -18.67
CA LYS A 125 -15.97 -21.82 -19.73
C LYS A 125 -16.87 -21.65 -20.96
N ALA A 126 -18.15 -21.31 -20.76
CA ALA A 126 -19.05 -20.99 -21.87
C ALA A 126 -18.70 -19.65 -22.57
N GLN A 127 -17.98 -18.74 -21.90
CA GLN A 127 -17.46 -17.50 -22.50
C GLN A 127 -16.17 -17.72 -23.29
N GLU A 128 -15.56 -18.92 -23.24
CA GLU A 128 -14.39 -19.29 -24.06
C GLU A 128 -14.76 -19.41 -25.54
N LEU A 129 -15.11 -18.28 -26.17
CA LEU A 129 -15.24 -18.12 -27.62
C LEU A 129 -13.87 -18.07 -28.32
N SER A 130 -12.76 -18.06 -27.58
CA SER A 130 -11.41 -18.37 -28.09
C SER A 130 -10.46 -18.69 -26.94
N GLU A 131 -9.57 -19.66 -27.12
CA GLU A 131 -8.48 -20.05 -26.20
C GLU A 131 -7.48 -18.91 -25.89
N SER A 132 -7.74 -17.68 -26.36
CA SER A 132 -6.83 -16.53 -26.29
C SER A 132 -6.98 -15.67 -25.03
N ASN A 133 -8.06 -15.83 -24.25
CA ASN A 133 -8.28 -14.99 -23.07
C ASN A 133 -7.63 -15.59 -21.81
N ILE A 134 -6.34 -15.32 -21.64
CA ILE A 134 -5.52 -15.77 -20.51
C ILE A 134 -6.10 -15.39 -19.13
N GLY A 135 -6.88 -14.30 -19.04
CA GLY A 135 -7.51 -13.86 -17.79
C GLY A 135 -8.69 -14.74 -17.39
N VAL A 136 -9.49 -15.18 -18.36
CA VAL A 136 -10.60 -16.13 -18.11
C VAL A 136 -10.06 -17.49 -17.70
N VAL A 137 -9.02 -17.97 -18.39
CA VAL A 137 -8.36 -19.24 -18.06
C VAL A 137 -7.84 -19.23 -16.63
N SER A 138 -7.04 -18.23 -16.26
CA SER A 138 -6.53 -18.08 -14.88
C SER A 138 -7.66 -17.99 -13.85
N ARG A 139 -8.73 -17.25 -14.15
CA ARG A 139 -9.89 -17.15 -13.24
C ARG A 139 -10.58 -18.51 -13.05
N VAL A 140 -10.76 -19.28 -14.11
CA VAL A 140 -11.34 -20.63 -14.02
C VAL A 140 -10.46 -21.54 -13.14
N GLU A 141 -9.15 -21.55 -13.39
CA GLU A 141 -8.19 -22.35 -12.61
C GLU A 141 -8.23 -22.01 -11.11
N GLN A 142 -8.27 -20.72 -10.75
CA GLN A 142 -8.40 -20.28 -9.36
C GLN A 142 -9.69 -20.80 -8.71
N LEU A 143 -10.83 -20.69 -9.40
CA LEU A 143 -12.13 -21.12 -8.85
C LEU A 143 -12.19 -22.65 -8.70
N GLU A 144 -11.63 -23.39 -9.66
CA GLU A 144 -11.49 -24.85 -9.59
C GLU A 144 -10.57 -25.28 -8.44
N GLU A 145 -9.47 -24.56 -8.22
CA GLU A 145 -8.57 -24.85 -7.11
C GLU A 145 -9.26 -24.66 -5.75
N VAL A 146 -10.08 -23.62 -5.59
CA VAL A 146 -10.86 -23.40 -4.36
C VAL A 146 -11.91 -24.48 -4.15
N LEU A 147 -12.57 -24.95 -5.22
CA LEU A 147 -13.48 -26.10 -5.13
C LEU A 147 -12.76 -27.38 -4.70
N ALA A 148 -11.56 -27.63 -5.24
CA ALA A 148 -10.78 -28.81 -4.93
C ALA A 148 -10.13 -28.76 -3.54
N LYS A 149 -9.81 -27.55 -3.04
CA LYS A 149 -9.11 -27.31 -1.77
C LYS A 149 -9.87 -26.26 -0.94
N PRO A 150 -10.95 -26.64 -0.24
CA PRO A 150 -11.73 -25.71 0.57
C PRO A 150 -10.91 -24.98 1.65
N GLN A 151 -9.79 -25.55 2.12
CA GLN A 151 -8.88 -24.87 3.07
C GLN A 151 -8.30 -23.56 2.54
N LEU A 152 -8.27 -23.33 1.22
CA LEU A 152 -7.85 -22.05 0.63
C LEU A 152 -8.75 -20.88 1.06
N VAL A 153 -9.99 -21.15 1.48
CA VAL A 153 -10.89 -20.15 2.03
C VAL A 153 -10.30 -19.47 3.26
N ASP A 154 -9.66 -20.22 4.15
CA ASP A 154 -9.08 -19.66 5.37
C ASP A 154 -7.75 -18.95 5.09
N VAL A 155 -6.97 -19.44 4.13
CA VAL A 155 -5.78 -18.73 3.61
C VAL A 155 -6.18 -17.36 3.01
N MET A 156 -7.24 -17.33 2.19
CA MET A 156 -7.76 -16.10 1.59
C MET A 156 -8.20 -15.07 2.63
N LYS A 157 -8.94 -15.50 3.67
CA LYS A 157 -9.31 -14.61 4.79
C LYS A 157 -8.08 -14.10 5.53
N SER A 158 -7.17 -15.00 5.90
CA SER A 158 -5.93 -14.64 6.59
C SER A 158 -5.13 -13.60 5.81
N HIS A 159 -4.95 -13.76 4.50
CA HIS A 159 -4.21 -12.78 3.69
C HIS A 159 -4.96 -11.43 3.58
N LEU A 160 -6.30 -11.44 3.55
CA LEU A 160 -7.08 -10.20 3.60
C LEU A 160 -6.90 -9.46 4.92
N ASP A 161 -6.74 -10.18 6.03
CA ASP A 161 -6.51 -9.62 7.37
C ASP A 161 -5.08 -9.07 7.49
N HIS A 162 -4.04 -9.82 7.07
CA HIS A 162 -2.65 -9.35 7.02
C HIS A 162 -2.46 -8.04 6.26
N THR A 163 -3.27 -7.81 5.24
CA THR A 163 -3.18 -6.61 4.39
C THR A 163 -4.20 -5.54 4.76
N TYR A 164 -5.06 -5.75 5.76
CA TYR A 164 -6.18 -4.84 6.07
C TYR A 164 -5.71 -3.44 6.45
N MET A 165 -4.81 -3.33 7.42
CA MET A 165 -4.38 -2.04 7.96
C MET A 165 -3.56 -1.24 6.93
N SER A 166 -2.57 -1.89 6.31
CA SER A 166 -1.72 -1.27 5.28
C SER A 166 -2.52 -0.83 4.05
N PHE A 167 -3.46 -1.66 3.58
CA PHE A 167 -4.37 -1.28 2.50
C PHE A 167 -5.27 -0.10 2.89
N THR A 168 -5.77 -0.06 4.12
CA THR A 168 -6.63 1.04 4.59
C THR A 168 -5.86 2.35 4.67
N MET A 169 -4.62 2.34 5.16
CA MET A 169 -3.74 3.51 5.15
C MET A 169 -3.42 3.98 3.72
N LEU A 170 -3.15 3.04 2.82
CA LEU A 170 -2.93 3.33 1.40
C LEU A 170 -4.17 3.94 0.73
N GLU A 171 -5.36 3.41 0.98
CA GLU A 171 -6.63 4.00 0.51
C GLU A 171 -6.77 5.43 1.02
N PHE A 172 -6.46 5.64 2.30
CA PHE A 172 -6.56 6.95 2.92
C PHE A 172 -5.60 7.96 2.30
N LEU A 173 -4.33 7.58 2.13
CA LEU A 173 -3.33 8.38 1.45
C LEU A 173 -3.77 8.71 0.01
N ARG A 174 -4.22 7.71 -0.74
CA ARG A 174 -4.72 7.88 -2.11
C ARG A 174 -5.87 8.88 -2.19
N VAL A 175 -6.82 8.84 -1.26
CA VAL A 175 -7.93 9.79 -1.21
C VAL A 175 -7.46 11.21 -0.92
N ASN A 176 -6.52 11.39 0.02
CA ASN A 176 -5.95 12.71 0.34
C ASN A 176 -5.23 13.31 -0.88
N LEU A 177 -4.44 12.50 -1.59
CA LEU A 177 -3.73 12.91 -2.82
C LEU A 177 -4.70 13.28 -3.95
N ALA A 178 -5.71 12.44 -4.22
CA ALA A 178 -6.61 12.64 -5.36
C ALA A 178 -7.54 13.85 -5.17
N LYS A 179 -7.87 14.19 -3.93
CA LYS A 179 -8.91 15.17 -3.65
C LYS A 179 -8.40 16.58 -3.54
N ASN A 180 -7.11 16.81 -3.26
CA ASN A 180 -6.61 18.08 -2.75
C ASN A 180 -7.65 18.72 -1.80
N THR A 181 -8.35 17.90 -0.99
CA THR A 181 -9.45 18.26 -0.07
C THR A 181 -9.66 17.08 0.89
N THR A 182 -10.14 17.32 2.11
CA THR A 182 -10.23 16.27 3.14
C THR A 182 -11.48 15.39 2.98
N ARG A 183 -11.39 14.10 3.38
CA ARG A 183 -12.53 13.17 3.37
C ARG A 183 -13.67 13.76 4.21
N LYS A 184 -14.88 13.88 3.61
CA LYS A 184 -16.13 14.46 4.16
C LYS A 184 -16.30 15.99 4.09
N LYS A 185 -15.32 16.79 3.66
CA LYS A 185 -15.48 18.25 3.46
C LYS A 185 -14.82 18.73 2.15
N PRO A 186 -15.55 18.76 1.02
CA PRO A 186 -15.00 19.10 -0.30
C PRO A 186 -14.54 20.56 -0.46
N ASN A 187 -14.74 21.43 0.54
CA ASN A 187 -14.36 22.85 0.48
C ASN A 187 -13.08 23.17 1.29
N LEU A 188 -12.43 22.18 1.90
CA LEU A 188 -11.23 22.41 2.71
C LEU A 188 -9.99 22.36 1.81
N ILE A 189 -9.32 23.50 1.66
CA ILE A 189 -8.06 23.61 0.90
C ILE A 189 -6.94 22.96 1.75
N PRO A 190 -6.14 22.02 1.20
CA PRO A 190 -5.02 21.40 1.88
C PRO A 190 -3.99 22.45 2.26
N MET A 191 -3.37 22.26 3.42
CA MET A 191 -2.37 23.20 3.91
C MET A 191 -1.11 23.24 3.02
N LEU A 192 -0.81 22.15 2.29
CA LEU A 192 0.33 22.05 1.38
C LEU A 192 -0.07 21.34 0.07
N PRO A 193 0.27 21.89 -1.12
CA PRO A 193 -0.07 21.29 -2.41
C PRO A 193 0.90 20.18 -2.86
N HIS A 194 1.97 19.93 -2.10
CA HIS A 194 3.00 18.93 -2.37
C HIS A 194 3.50 18.30 -1.07
N GLY A 195 4.04 17.09 -1.14
CA GLY A 195 4.65 16.44 0.02
C GLY A 195 5.95 17.14 0.43
N ARG A 196 6.28 17.08 1.73
CA ARG A 196 7.53 17.63 2.28
C ARG A 196 8.64 16.60 2.11
N ILE A 197 9.86 17.00 1.74
CA ILE A 197 10.98 16.07 1.67
C ILE A 197 11.28 15.52 3.06
N ASN A 198 11.15 14.20 3.21
CA ASN A 198 11.51 13.44 4.39
C ASN A 198 13.03 13.42 4.51
N LYS A 199 13.57 13.88 5.65
CA LYS A 199 15.02 14.01 5.85
C LYS A 199 15.74 12.69 6.13
N GLU A 200 15.02 11.62 6.41
CA GLU A 200 15.61 10.30 6.68
C GLU A 200 15.76 9.49 5.39
N CYS A 201 14.74 9.49 4.52
CA CYS A 201 14.72 8.64 3.32
C CYS A 201 14.63 9.39 1.99
N GLY A 202 14.45 10.70 1.99
CA GLY A 202 14.31 11.52 0.78
C GLY A 202 12.97 11.37 0.04
N SER A 203 12.07 10.52 0.54
CA SER A 203 10.69 10.44 0.05
C SER A 203 9.91 11.71 0.39
N LEU A 204 8.66 11.81 -0.06
CA LEU A 204 7.81 12.95 0.21
C LEU A 204 6.73 12.59 1.22
N ASP A 205 6.74 13.25 2.36
CA ASP A 205 5.76 13.14 3.43
C ASP A 205 4.46 13.83 3.03
N PHE A 206 3.38 13.06 2.96
CA PHE A 206 2.04 13.55 2.67
C PHE A 206 1.19 13.53 3.95
N GLN A 207 0.43 14.60 4.18
CA GLN A 207 -0.45 14.68 5.33
C GLN A 207 -1.65 13.74 5.18
N LEU A 208 -1.93 12.99 6.25
CA LEU A 208 -3.09 12.12 6.38
C LEU A 208 -4.19 12.85 7.16
N ALA A 209 -5.17 13.44 6.47
CA ALA A 209 -6.18 14.30 7.10
C ALA A 209 -7.62 13.71 7.08
N VAL A 210 -8.22 13.54 8.27
CA VAL A 210 -9.62 13.12 8.45
C VAL A 210 -10.46 14.34 8.85
N GLY A 211 -11.20 14.90 7.89
CA GLY A 211 -12.03 16.07 8.14
C GLY A 211 -11.18 17.31 8.51
N ILE A 212 -11.13 17.67 9.79
CA ILE A 212 -10.29 18.77 10.31
C ILE A 212 -9.06 18.28 11.08
N ASN A 213 -8.96 16.97 11.34
CA ASN A 213 -7.89 16.38 12.13
C ASN A 213 -6.79 15.85 11.20
N ILE A 214 -5.54 16.08 11.57
CA ILE A 214 -4.37 15.45 10.95
C ILE A 214 -4.02 14.23 11.80
N LEU A 215 -4.05 13.04 11.20
CA LEU A 215 -3.68 11.79 11.88
C LEU A 215 -2.16 11.59 11.94
N GLY A 216 -1.45 12.16 10.97
CA GLY A 216 -0.01 12.04 10.84
C GLY A 216 0.45 12.33 9.41
N GLU A 217 1.67 11.93 9.11
CA GLU A 217 2.27 11.98 7.78
C GLU A 217 2.59 10.56 7.31
N MET A 218 2.53 10.34 6.01
CA MET A 218 2.91 9.08 5.39
C MET A 218 3.53 9.36 4.03
N ASN A 219 4.61 8.65 3.71
CA ASN A 219 5.28 8.77 2.42
C ASN A 219 5.21 7.46 1.62
N ARG A 220 5.75 7.52 0.41
CA ARG A 220 5.79 6.38 -0.51
C ARG A 220 6.64 5.22 0.05
N ARG A 221 7.71 5.51 0.80
CA ARG A 221 8.53 4.46 1.44
C ARG A 221 7.78 3.72 2.53
N ASP A 222 6.96 4.39 3.33
CA ASP A 222 6.11 3.71 4.32
C ASP A 222 5.19 2.69 3.66
N VAL A 223 4.56 3.07 2.53
CA VAL A 223 3.72 2.16 1.75
C VAL A 223 4.53 0.97 1.24
N ALA A 224 5.67 1.23 0.59
CA ALA A 224 6.49 0.19 0.00
C ALA A 224 7.05 -0.78 1.06
N ASP A 225 7.48 -0.27 2.21
CA ASP A 225 8.00 -1.08 3.32
C ASP A 225 6.92 -1.91 3.99
N SER A 226 5.69 -1.39 4.13
CA SER A 226 4.57 -2.20 4.60
C SER A 226 4.28 -3.39 3.68
N MET A 227 4.51 -3.24 2.37
CA MET A 227 4.34 -4.33 1.40
C MET A 227 5.53 -5.29 1.39
N ARG A 228 6.76 -4.81 1.54
CA ARG A 228 7.95 -5.67 1.66
C ARG A 228 7.93 -6.51 2.94
N GLY A 229 7.47 -5.92 4.05
CA GLY A 229 7.38 -6.55 5.36
C GLY A 229 6.14 -7.44 5.56
N LEU A 230 5.43 -7.84 4.50
CA LEU A 230 4.30 -8.77 4.63
C LEU A 230 4.79 -10.15 5.05
N ASP A 231 4.63 -10.46 6.34
CA ASP A 231 4.83 -11.80 6.87
C ASP A 231 3.50 -12.55 6.90
N LEU A 232 3.25 -13.35 5.87
CA LEU A 232 2.04 -14.17 5.75
C LEU A 232 2.14 -15.49 6.53
N SER A 233 3.29 -15.77 7.17
CA SER A 233 3.51 -16.94 8.01
C SER A 233 3.19 -16.67 9.49
N ALA A 234 3.19 -15.40 9.89
CA ALA A 234 2.72 -14.96 11.20
C ALA A 234 1.20 -15.16 11.35
N PRO A 235 0.69 -15.18 12.61
CA PRO A 235 -0.74 -15.04 12.84
C PRO A 235 -1.26 -13.71 12.27
N PRO A 236 -2.41 -13.70 11.56
CA PRO A 236 -3.00 -12.46 11.10
C PRO A 236 -3.39 -11.56 12.29
N PRO A 237 -3.50 -10.23 12.09
CA PRO A 237 -4.04 -9.34 13.10
C PRO A 237 -5.41 -9.82 13.60
N SER A 238 -5.62 -9.72 14.91
CA SER A 238 -6.86 -10.14 15.54
C SER A 238 -8.01 -9.16 15.25
N GLU A 239 -9.24 -9.58 15.54
CA GLU A 239 -10.41 -8.70 15.42
C GLU A 239 -10.29 -7.47 16.34
N ASP A 240 -9.65 -7.61 17.50
CA ASP A 240 -9.42 -6.50 18.43
C ASP A 240 -8.34 -5.53 17.91
N ASP A 241 -7.33 -6.03 17.19
CA ASP A 241 -6.36 -5.20 16.49
C ASP A 241 -7.05 -4.36 15.40
N HIS A 242 -7.95 -4.98 14.62
CA HIS A 242 -8.74 -4.28 13.61
C HIS A 242 -9.65 -3.21 14.23
N LYS A 243 -10.33 -3.51 15.34
CA LYS A 243 -11.19 -2.54 16.04
C LYS A 243 -10.38 -1.37 16.60
N SER A 244 -9.23 -1.65 17.19
CA SER A 244 -8.32 -0.63 17.73
C SER A 244 -7.82 0.30 16.63
N PHE A 245 -7.41 -0.27 15.49
CA PHE A 245 -7.01 0.48 14.30
C PHE A 245 -8.15 1.33 13.72
N GLU A 246 -9.36 0.78 13.60
CA GLU A 246 -10.52 1.53 13.12
C GLU A 246 -10.92 2.68 14.05
N SER A 247 -10.84 2.47 15.36
CA SER A 247 -11.07 3.50 16.37
C SER A 247 -10.09 4.66 16.17
N TRP A 248 -8.81 4.33 16.01
CA TRP A 248 -7.77 5.31 15.75
C TRP A 248 -8.00 6.11 14.46
N ILE A 249 -8.26 5.43 13.33
CA ILE A 249 -8.49 6.09 12.03
C ILE A 249 -9.70 7.03 12.05
N ARG A 250 -10.73 6.74 12.87
CA ARG A 250 -11.93 7.59 12.95
C ARG A 250 -11.69 8.90 13.70
N GLY A 251 -10.75 8.90 14.66
CA GLY A 251 -10.42 10.01 15.56
C GLY A 251 -11.60 10.51 16.43
N PRO A 252 -11.35 11.31 17.49
CA PRO A 252 -10.30 11.15 18.49
C PRO A 252 -10.62 9.98 19.45
N GLY A 253 -9.60 9.16 19.68
CA GLY A 253 -9.58 8.07 20.67
C GLY A 253 -8.32 7.20 20.54
N GLN A 254 -7.16 7.81 20.87
CA GLN A 254 -5.80 7.24 21.01
C GLN A 254 -5.12 6.56 19.80
N LEU A 255 -3.80 6.83 19.68
CA LEU A 255 -2.87 6.14 18.78
C LEU A 255 -2.80 4.64 19.16
N PRO A 256 -2.83 3.71 18.19
CA PRO A 256 -2.69 2.29 18.47
C PRO A 256 -1.21 1.96 18.69
N PRO A 257 -0.92 0.93 19.50
CA PRO A 257 0.44 0.54 19.84
C PRO A 257 0.98 -0.44 18.79
N PHE A 258 1.31 0.03 17.60
CA PHE A 258 2.04 -0.79 16.64
C PHE A 258 3.21 0.00 16.07
#